data_AF-A0A2E7TII5-F1
#
_entry.id   AF-A0A2E7TII5-F1
#
_cell.length_a   1.000
_cell.length_b   1.000
_cell.length_c   1.000
_cell.angle_alpha   90.00
_cell.angle_beta   90.00
_cell.angle_gamma   90.00
#
_symmetry.space_group_name_H-M   'P 1'
#
loop_
_entity.id
_entity.type
_entity.pdbx_description
1 polymer ?
#
loop_
_entity_poly.entity_id
_entity_poly.type
_entity_poly.pdbx_seq_one_letter_code
_entity_poly.pdbx_strand_id
1 'polypeptide(L)' 'MEKNNSQNKVGLFDEWAFGKKNYLLFAAGLALVIFGYIFMASGEVNSFQSLTLAPIMLFLGYIVVIPIALVFREKDKN' A
#
# COMPACT_ATOMS: atom_id res chain seq x y z
N MET A 1 13.52 4.63 45.79
CA MET A 1 14.35 5.11 44.67
C MET A 1 14.61 3.88 43.82
N GLU A 2 14.34 3.77 42.52
CA GLU A 2 13.93 4.68 41.48
C GLU A 2 13.44 3.81 40.30
N LYS A 3 12.38 4.30 39.65
CA LYS A 3 11.81 4.10 38.31
C LYS A 3 12.54 3.08 37.39
N ASN A 4 11.84 2.19 36.68
CA ASN A 4 11.10 2.33 35.39
C ASN A 4 11.72 1.42 34.32
N ASN A 5 11.38 0.12 34.35
CA ASN A 5 11.56 -0.74 33.19
C ASN A 5 10.42 -0.47 32.19
N SER A 6 10.41 0.73 31.60
CA SER A 6 9.65 1.00 30.39
C SER A 6 10.30 0.18 29.30
N GLN A 7 9.68 -0.97 29.04
CA GLN A 7 9.89 -1.79 27.86
C GLN A 7 9.70 -0.89 26.64
N ASN A 8 10.77 -0.25 26.19
CA ASN A 8 10.84 0.38 24.89
C ASN A 8 10.71 -0.78 23.90
N LYS A 9 9.47 -1.10 23.55
CA LYS A 9 9.17 -1.84 22.34
C LYS A 9 9.65 -0.92 21.23
N VAL A 10 10.92 -1.03 20.89
CA VAL A 10 11.47 -0.50 19.64
C VAL A 10 10.60 -1.13 18.58
N GLY A 11 9.58 -0.39 18.15
CA GLY A 11 8.69 -0.81 17.11
C GLY A 11 9.58 -0.97 15.89
N LEU A 12 9.89 -2.20 15.51
CA LEU A 12 10.51 -2.47 14.21
C LEU A 12 9.63 -1.93 13.05
N PHE A 13 8.39 -1.57 13.39
CA PHE A 13 7.41 -0.89 12.56
C PHE A 13 7.43 0.65 12.66
N ASP A 14 8.16 1.26 13.61
CA ASP A 14 8.31 2.73 13.74
C ASP A 14 9.35 3.30 12.77
N GLU A 15 10.28 2.47 12.28
CA GLU A 15 11.29 2.86 11.27
C GLU A 15 10.81 2.61 9.84
N TRP A 16 9.54 2.23 9.68
CA TRP A 16 8.91 2.17 8.37
C TRP A 16 8.70 3.58 7.85
N ALA A 17 9.08 3.85 6.60
CA ALA A 17 9.11 5.18 6.01
C ALA A 17 7.73 5.90 5.87
N PHE A 18 6.64 5.33 6.42
CA PHE A 18 5.27 5.82 6.26
C PHE A 18 4.65 6.20 7.59
N GLY A 19 4.19 7.45 7.70
CA GLY A 19 3.23 7.85 8.73
C GLY A 19 1.96 6.99 8.64
N LYS A 20 1.22 6.87 9.75
CA LYS A 20 0.02 6.00 9.85
C LYS A 20 -0.99 6.18 8.71
N LYS A 21 -1.11 7.40 8.15
CA LYS A 21 -2.01 7.68 7.01
C LYS A 21 -1.48 7.17 5.68
N ASN A 22 -0.18 7.28 5.43
CA ASN A 22 0.48 6.72 4.24
C ASN A 22 0.38 5.21 4.20
N TYR A 23 0.42 4.54 5.36
CA TYR A 23 0.20 3.11 5.45
C TYR A 23 -1.19 2.69 4.94
N LEU A 24 -2.23 3.46 5.27
CA LEU A 24 -3.59 3.20 4.78
C LEU A 24 -3.67 3.35 3.25
N LEU A 25 -3.01 4.39 2.70
CA LEU A 25 -2.93 4.64 1.27
C LEU A 25 -2.17 3.54 0.52
N PHE A 26 -1.08 3.05 1.11
CA PHE A 26 -0.31 1.93 0.60
C PHE A 26 -1.13 0.63 0.62
N ALA A 27 -1.83 0.36 1.71
CA ALA A 27 -2.71 -0.80 1.83
C ALA A 27 -3.84 -0.76 0.79
N ALA A 28 -4.42 0.41 0.51
CA ALA A 28 -5.40 0.58 -0.55
C ALA A 28 -4.81 0.31 -1.95
N GLY A 29 -3.59 0.77 -2.23
CA GLY A 29 -2.87 0.45 -3.46
C GLY A 29 -2.59 -1.04 -3.62
N LEU A 30 -2.19 -1.71 -2.54
CA LEU A 30 -1.97 -3.16 -2.52
C LEU A 30 -3.27 -3.94 -2.76
N ALA A 31 -4.38 -3.51 -2.14
CA ALA A 31 -5.69 -4.10 -2.38
C ALA A 31 -6.10 -3.97 -3.86
N LEU A 32 -5.84 -2.81 -4.49
CA LEU A 32 -6.13 -2.59 -5.91
C LEU A 32 -5.35 -3.57 -6.81
N VAL A 33 -4.08 -3.81 -6.51
CA VAL A 33 -3.24 -4.79 -7.21
C VAL A 33 -3.81 -6.20 -7.05
N ILE A 34 -4.17 -6.60 -5.83
CA ILE A 34 -4.78 -7.90 -5.54
C ILE A 34 -6.08 -8.07 -6.34
N PHE A 35 -6.94 -7.06 -6.36
CA PHE A 35 -8.16 -7.09 -7.17
C PHE A 35 -7.85 -7.19 -8.67
N GLY A 36 -6.85 -6.46 -9.18
CA GLY A 36 -6.40 -6.57 -10.57
C GLY A 36 -6.00 -8.00 -10.94
N TYR A 37 -5.28 -8.69 -10.06
CA TYR A 37 -4.95 -10.11 -10.24
C TYR A 37 -6.16 -11.04 -10.11
N ILE A 38 -7.11 -10.77 -9.20
CA ILE A 38 -8.34 -11.55 -9.09
C ILE A 38 -9.19 -11.41 -10.35
N PHE A 39 -9.31 -10.21 -10.92
CA PHE A 39 -9.99 -9.99 -12.19
C PHE A 39 -9.30 -10.71 -13.34
N MET A 40 -7.96 -10.72 -13.36
CA MET A 40 -7.18 -11.50 -14.33
C MET A 40 -7.41 -13.01 -14.18
N ALA A 41 -7.52 -13.51 -12.95
CA ALA A 41 -7.74 -14.92 -12.66
C ALA A 41 -9.20 -15.38 -12.89
N SER A 42 -10.17 -14.49 -12.70
CA SER A 42 -11.60 -14.80 -12.79
C SER A 42 -12.20 -14.53 -14.18
N GLY A 43 -11.57 -13.67 -14.98
CA GLY A 43 -12.06 -13.34 -16.31
C GLY A 43 -11.67 -14.40 -17.35
N GLU A 44 -12.64 -14.91 -18.10
CA GLU A 44 -12.40 -15.74 -19.27
C GLU A 44 -11.31 -15.08 -20.15
N VAL A 45 -10.27 -15.84 -20.47
CA VAL A 45 -9.03 -15.42 -21.17
C VAL A 45 -9.22 -14.62 -22.46
N ASN A 46 -10.45 -14.51 -22.98
CA ASN A 46 -10.81 -13.81 -24.21
C ASN A 46 -11.67 -12.55 -24.02
N SER A 47 -11.99 -12.16 -22.78
CA SER A 47 -12.73 -10.92 -22.52
C SER A 47 -11.79 -9.72 -22.38
N PHE A 48 -12.19 -8.59 -22.97
CA PHE A 48 -11.50 -7.28 -22.94
C PHE A 48 -11.11 -6.83 -21.51
N GLN A 49 -11.83 -7.34 -20.51
CA GLN A 49 -11.58 -7.12 -19.09
C GLN A 49 -10.25 -7.71 -18.60
N SER A 50 -9.87 -8.91 -19.01
CA SER A 50 -8.59 -9.53 -18.58
C SER A 50 -7.40 -9.00 -19.38
N LEU A 51 -7.59 -8.71 -20.68
CA LEU A 51 -6.50 -8.24 -21.55
C LEU A 51 -6.23 -6.74 -21.45
N THR A 52 -7.23 -5.92 -21.11
CA THR A 52 -7.08 -4.45 -21.14
C THR A 52 -7.34 -3.83 -19.77
N LEU A 53 -8.39 -4.23 -19.06
CA LEU A 53 -8.72 -3.61 -17.78
C LEU A 53 -7.74 -4.02 -16.67
N ALA A 54 -7.40 -5.30 -16.56
CA ALA A 54 -6.48 -5.79 -15.53
C ALA A 54 -5.06 -5.17 -15.62
N PRO A 55 -4.40 -5.09 -16.81
CA PRO A 55 -3.09 -4.44 -16.92
C PRO A 55 -3.12 -2.95 -16.59
N ILE A 56 -4.18 -2.23 -16.96
CA ILE A 56 -4.33 -0.79 -16.62
C ILE A 56 -4.48 -0.60 -15.12
N MET A 57 -5.28 -1.44 -14.47
CA MET A 57 -5.53 -1.39 -13.03
C MET A 57 -4.27 -1.72 -12.24
N LEU A 58 -3.49 -2.71 -12.69
CA LEU A 58 -2.17 -3.05 -12.15
C LEU A 58 -1.16 -1.92 -12.37
N PHE A 59 -1.12 -1.32 -13.56
CA PHE A 59 -0.24 -0.21 -13.88
C PHE A 59 -0.50 1.00 -12.96
N LEU A 60 -1.76 1.38 -12.80
CA LEU A 60 -2.15 2.46 -11.89
C LEU A 60 -1.82 2.12 -10.43
N GLY A 61 -2.08 0.89 -9.99
CA GLY A 61 -1.73 0.43 -8.65
C GLY A 61 -0.23 0.52 -8.37
N TYR A 62 0.59 -0.04 -9.25
CA TYR A 62 2.04 -0.13 -9.07
C TYR A 62 2.82 1.15 -9.32
N ILE A 63 2.44 1.93 -10.33
CA ILE A 63 3.24 3.09 -10.78
C ILE A 63 2.69 4.41 -10.26
N VAL A 64 1.40 4.47 -9.93
CA VAL A 64 0.78 5.71 -9.45
C VAL A 64 0.47 5.62 -7.96
N VAL A 65 -0.38 4.68 -7.56
CA VAL A 65 -0.92 4.64 -6.20
C VAL A 65 0.14 4.27 -5.17
N ILE A 66 0.93 3.21 -5.41
CA ILE A 66 2.01 2.82 -4.50
C ILE A 66 3.05 3.94 -4.40
N PRO A 67 3.66 4.45 -5.48
CA PRO A 67 4.69 5.49 -5.38
C PRO A 67 4.18 6.78 -4.75
N ILE A 68 2.94 7.19 -5.01
CA ILE A 68 2.33 8.33 -4.32
C ILE A 68 2.18 8.02 -2.83
N ALA A 69 1.67 6.84 -2.45
CA ALA A 69 1.58 6.45 -1.04
C ALA A 69 2.95 6.44 -0.35
N LEU A 70 4.03 6.13 -1.07
CA LEU A 70 5.39 6.15 -0.54
C LEU A 70 5.99 7.57 -0.46
N VAL A 71 5.84 8.37 -1.53
CA VAL A 71 6.48 9.69 -1.69
C VAL A 71 5.71 10.79 -0.97
N PHE A 72 4.39 10.67 -0.82
CA PHE A 72 3.54 11.68 -0.22
C PHE A 72 3.66 11.68 1.31
N ARG A 73 4.86 11.92 1.82
CA ARG A 73 5.13 12.00 3.26
C ARG A 73 4.36 13.19 3.81
N GLU A 74 3.32 12.94 4.59
CA GLU A 74 2.61 14.01 5.27
C GLU A 74 3.64 14.77 6.12
N LYS A 75 3.87 16.04 5.77
CA LYS A 75 4.75 16.91 6.54
C LYS A 75 4.19 16.93 7.96
N ASP A 76 4.97 16.40 8.91
CA ASP A 76 4.66 16.48 10.32
C ASP A 76 4.29 17.93 10.64
N LYS A 77 3.02 18.17 10.92
CA LYS A 77 2.58 19.42 11.51
C LYS A 77 2.91 19.33 12.99
N ASN A 78 4.18 19.51 13.36
CA ASN A 78 4.62 19.87 14.70
C ASN A 78 5.88 20.72 14.59
#